data_AF-E4L9J4-F1
#
_entry.id   AF-E4L9J4-F1
#
_cell.length_a   1.000
_cell.length_b   1.000
_cell.length_c   1.000
_cell.angle_alpha   90.00
_cell.angle_beta   90.00
_cell.angle_gamma   90.00
#
_symmetry.space_group_name_H-M   'P 1'
#
loop_
_entity.id
_entity.type
_entity.pdbx_description
1 polymer ?
#
loop_
_entity_poly.entity_id
_entity_poly.type
_entity_poly.pdbx_seq_one_letter_code
_entity_poly.pdbx_strand_id
1 'polypeptide(L)' 'MATISLRIPDEDLQVLKAYAKFHNKTLSEIIISTMIEKIEDEYDLKVIEEYEKEKKAGTLKTYPIEKLWSEFGL' A
#
# COMPACT_ATOMS: atom_id res chain seq x y z
N MET A 1 -10.94 -12.99 15.81
CA MET A 1 -10.28 -12.87 14.49
C MET A 1 -11.36 -12.88 13.43
N ALA A 2 -11.25 -12.05 12.40
CA ALA A 2 -12.14 -12.10 11.25
C ALA A 2 -11.68 -13.20 10.29
N THR A 3 -12.61 -13.89 9.66
CA THR A 3 -12.33 -14.95 8.67
C THR A 3 -12.84 -14.51 7.31
N ILE A 4 -12.00 -14.64 6.29
CA ILE A 4 -12.37 -14.39 4.90
C ILE A 4 -12.44 -15.75 4.20
N SER A 5 -13.57 -16.03 3.55
CA SER A 5 -13.74 -17.23 2.73
C SER A 5 -13.77 -16.85 1.25
N LEU A 6 -12.81 -17.34 0.49
CA LEU A 6 -12.70 -17.11 -0.94
C LEU A 6 -12.94 -18.43 -1.70
N ARG A 7 -13.81 -18.40 -2.71
CA ARG A 7 -13.99 -19.54 -3.62
C ARG A 7 -13.05 -19.34 -4.80
N ILE A 8 -12.15 -20.30 -4.99
CA ILE A 8 -11.21 -20.33 -6.12
C ILE A 8 -11.16 -21.74 -6.74
N PRO A 9 -10.83 -21.87 -8.03
CA PRO A 9 -10.56 -23.16 -8.66
C PRO A 9 -9.40 -23.89 -7.98
N ASP A 10 -9.42 -25.23 -8.06
CA ASP A 10 -8.36 -26.06 -7.47
C ASP A 10 -6.99 -25.81 -8.11
N GLU A 11 -6.94 -25.51 -9.41
CA GLU A 11 -5.70 -25.20 -10.12
C GLU A 11 -5.03 -23.93 -9.57
N ASP A 12 -5.79 -22.85 -9.42
CA ASP A 12 -5.30 -21.59 -8.85
C ASP A 12 -4.85 -21.76 -7.40
N LEU A 13 -5.57 -22.57 -6.61
CA LEU A 13 -5.19 -22.88 -5.24
C LEU A 13 -3.82 -23.58 -5.16
N GLN A 14 -3.50 -24.47 -6.11
CA GLN A 14 -2.20 -25.14 -6.15
C GLN A 14 -1.07 -24.15 -6.45
N VAL A 15 -1.29 -23.25 -7.40
CA VAL A 15 -0.33 -22.19 -7.76
C VAL A 15 -0.06 -21.29 -6.56
N LEU A 16 -1.12 -20.79 -5.90
CA LEU A 16 -0.99 -19.92 -4.74
C LEU A 16 -0.30 -20.62 -3.55
N LYS A 17 -0.57 -21.91 -3.33
CA LYS A 17 0.12 -22.70 -2.30
C LYS A 17 1.60 -22.89 -2.63
N ALA A 18 1.94 -23.15 -3.89
CA ALA A 18 3.33 -23.29 -4.32
C ALA A 18 4.10 -21.97 -4.14
N TYR A 19 3.47 -20.85 -4.51
CA TYR A 19 4.01 -19.51 -4.30
C TYR A 19 4.26 -19.22 -2.81
N ALA A 20 3.26 -19.44 -1.95
CA ALA A 20 3.40 -19.22 -0.51
C ALA A 20 4.52 -20.07 0.11
N LYS A 21 4.63 -21.35 -0.30
CA LYS A 21 5.73 -22.24 0.10
C LYS A 21 7.10 -21.73 -0.35
N PHE A 22 7.21 -21.25 -1.59
CA PHE A 22 8.46 -20.69 -2.11
C PHE A 22 8.94 -19.49 -1.29
N HIS A 23 8.01 -18.68 -0.78
CA HIS A 23 8.29 -17.53 0.07
C HIS A 23 8.35 -17.85 1.57
N ASN A 24 8.26 -19.12 1.99
CA ASN A 24 8.17 -19.55 3.39
C ASN A 24 7.09 -18.80 4.19
N LYS A 25 5.98 -18.46 3.56
CA LYS A 25 4.83 -17.77 4.17
C LYS A 25 3.57 -18.61 4.04
N THR A 26 2.57 -18.33 4.87
CA THR A 26 1.24 -18.91 4.72
C THR A 26 0.47 -18.24 3.57
N LEU A 27 -0.52 -18.96 3.04
CA LEU A 27 -1.38 -18.42 1.99
C LEU A 27 -2.13 -17.16 2.45
N SER A 28 -2.62 -17.15 3.70
CA SER A 28 -3.31 -16.00 4.28
C SER A 28 -2.42 -14.78 4.39
N GLU A 29 -1.16 -14.95 4.80
CA GLU A 29 -0.20 -13.84 4.91
C GLU A 29 0.08 -13.22 3.55
N ILE A 30 0.32 -14.04 2.51
CA ILE A 30 0.55 -13.54 1.15
C ILE A 30 -0.69 -12.79 0.63
N ILE A 31 -1.88 -13.36 0.78
CA ILE A 31 -3.11 -12.72 0.28
C ILE A 31 -3.33 -11.37 0.96
N ILE A 32 -3.19 -11.31 2.29
CA ILE A 32 -3.39 -10.07 3.04
C ILE A 32 -2.31 -9.06 2.69
N SER A 33 -1.03 -9.45 2.67
CA SER A 33 0.06 -8.51 2.36
C SER A 33 -0.09 -7.92 0.98
N THR A 34 -0.35 -8.76 -0.03
CA THR A 34 -0.54 -8.30 -1.41
C THR A 34 -1.76 -7.39 -1.55
N MET A 35 -2.85 -7.66 -0.83
CA MET A 35 -4.03 -6.80 -0.85
C MET A 35 -3.75 -5.43 -0.22
N ILE A 36 -3.01 -5.39 0.89
CA ILE A 36 -2.62 -4.13 1.53
C ILE A 36 -1.65 -3.35 0.65
N GLU A 37 -0.61 -4.00 0.12
CA GLU A 37 0.35 -3.39 -0.80
C GLU A 37 -0.37 -2.76 -2.01
N LYS A 38 -1.38 -3.45 -2.56
CA LYS A 38 -2.16 -2.92 -3.67
C LYS A 38 -2.98 -1.68 -3.30
N ILE A 39 -3.56 -1.66 -2.10
CA ILE A 39 -4.32 -0.51 -1.58
C ILE A 39 -3.38 0.67 -1.35
N GLU A 40 -2.19 0.42 -0.80
CA GLU A 40 -1.15 1.43 -0.59
C GLU A 40 -0.71 2.06 -1.92
N ASP A 41 -0.40 1.24 -2.93
CA ASP A 41 -0.04 1.73 -4.27
C ASP A 41 -1.12 2.65 -4.87
N GLU A 42 -2.39 2.26 -4.77
CA GLU A 42 -3.52 3.04 -5.28
C GLU A 42 -3.69 4.37 -4.51
N TYR A 43 -3.49 4.33 -3.20
CA TYR A 43 -3.55 5.50 -2.35
C TYR A 43 -2.39 6.48 -2.65
N ASP A 44 -1.16 5.98 -2.73
CA ASP A 44 0.03 6.78 -3.01
C ASP A 44 -0.07 7.46 -4.38
N LEU A 45 -0.54 6.74 -5.40
CA LEU A 45 -0.79 7.32 -6.73
C LEU A 45 -1.80 8.46 -6.66
N LYS A 46 -2.88 8.29 -5.89
CA LYS A 46 -3.90 9.33 -5.72
C LYS A 46 -3.33 10.56 -5.01
N VAL A 47 -2.53 10.37 -3.96
CA VAL A 47 -1.87 11.47 -3.24
C VAL A 47 -0.94 12.26 -4.17
N ILE A 48 -0.17 11.57 -5.01
CA ILE A 48 0.70 12.21 -6.01
C ILE A 48 -0.13 12.99 -7.02
N GLU A 49 -1.23 12.42 -7.52
CA GLU A 49 -2.11 13.09 -8.47
C GLU A 49 -2.71 14.38 -7.87
N GLU A 50 -3.16 14.33 -6.61
CA GLU A 50 -3.66 15.50 -5.87
C GLU A 50 -2.57 16.57 -5.71
N TYR A 51 -1.37 16.17 -5.29
CA TYR A 51 -0.21 17.07 -5.20
C TYR A 51 0.10 17.75 -6.55
N GLU A 52 0.11 16.99 -7.65
CA GLU A 52 0.35 17.54 -8.98
C GLU A 52 -0.73 18.54 -9.41
N LYS A 53 -2.00 18.26 -9.09
CA LYS A 53 -3.13 19.16 -9.36
C LYS A 53 -2.98 20.46 -8.57
N GLU A 54 -2.70 20.40 -7.27
CA GLU A 54 -2.49 21.58 -6.43
C GLU A 54 -1.27 22.40 -6.89
N LYS A 55 -0.20 21.72 -7.30
CA LYS A 55 1.00 22.36 -7.87
C LYS A 55 0.68 23.09 -9.16
N LYS A 56 -0.08 22.47 -10.07
CA LYS A 56 -0.51 23.10 -11.34
C LYS A 56 -1.49 24.26 -11.10
N ALA A 57 -2.35 24.16 -10.10
CA ALA A 57 -3.29 25.22 -9.72
C ALA A 57 -2.62 26.37 -8.95
N GLY A 58 -1.37 26.21 -8.50
CA GLY A 58 -0.67 27.19 -7.67
C GLY A 58 -1.21 27.28 -6.24
N THR A 59 -2.04 26.33 -5.81
CA THR A 59 -2.64 26.28 -4.46
C THR A 59 -1.81 25.45 -3.49
N LEU A 60 -0.71 24.85 -3.96
CA LEU A 60 0.18 24.02 -3.17
C LEU A 60 0.78 24.81 -1.99
N LYS A 61 0.50 24.36 -0.77
CA LYS A 61 1.12 24.91 0.44
C LYS A 61 2.40 24.15 0.76
N THR A 62 3.52 24.84 0.67
CA THR A 62 4.84 24.32 1.08
C THR A 62 5.30 25.04 2.34
N TYR A 63 5.99 24.33 3.22
CA TYR A 63 6.63 24.91 4.40
C TYR A 63 8.15 24.77 4.29
N PRO A 64 8.93 25.79 4.70
CA PRO A 64 10.37 25.69 4.75
C PRO A 64 10.80 24.66 5.79
N ILE A 65 11.89 23.95 5.50
CA ILE A 65 12.41 22.87 6.35
C ILE A 65 12.79 23.36 7.75
N GLU A 66 13.22 24.62 7.89
CA GLU A 66 13.57 25.28 9.16
C GLU A 66 12.41 25.26 10.18
N LYS A 67 11.16 25.39 9.70
CA LYS A 67 9.97 25.34 10.55
C LYS A 67 9.78 23.96 11.16
N LEU A 68 10.03 22.91 10.37
CA LEU A 68 10.00 21.53 10.85
C LEU A 68 11.04 21.33 11.95
N TRP A 69 12.27 21.83 11.76
CA TRP A 69 13.36 21.65 12.72
C TRP A 69 13.05 22.34 14.06
N SER A 70 12.51 23.55 13.99
CA SER A 70 12.03 24.28 15.16
C SER A 70 10.94 23.53 15.94
N GLU A 71 10.02 22.83 15.26
CA GLU A 71 8.97 22.00 15.90
C GLU A 71 9.56 20.78 16.63
N PHE A 72 10.68 20.23 16.14
CA PHE A 72 11.40 19.11 16.75
C PHE A 72 12.52 19.53 17.72
N GLY A 73 12.75 20.84 17.92
CA GLY A 73 13.78 21.37 18.82
C GLY A 73 15.22 21.20 18.31
N LEU A 74 15.40 21.14 16.99
CA LEU A 74 16.69 21.05 16.29
C LEU A 74 17.12 22.40 15.72
#